data_AF-A0A419H2B4-F1
#
_entry.id   AF-A0A419H2B4-F1
#
_cell.length_a   1.000
_cell.length_b   1.000
_cell.length_c   1.000
_cell.angle_alpha   90.00
_cell.angle_beta   90.00
_cell.angle_gamma   90.00
#
_symmetry.space_group_name_H-M   'P 1'
#
loop_
_entity.id
_entity.type
_entity.pdbx_description
1 polymer ?
#
loop_
_entity_poly.entity_id
_entity_poly.type
_entity_poly.pdbx_seq_one_letter_code
_entity_poly.pdbx_strand_id
1 'polypeptide(L)'
;QLGKAKFVEDNCIVKTQKTDCGACSEHCPTKAVHMIPYEGKLVIPEVRDKYCIGCGACEFACPVTPYKAIYIEGNSVHLLAEKNTELKEQQKVDLKEEFPF
;
A
#
# COMPACT_ATOMS: atom_id res chain seq x y z
N GLN A 1 -9.69 -1.64 -11.30
CA GLN A 1 -9.55 -0.58 -10.29
C GLN A 1 -10.93 -0.18 -9.78
N LEU A 2 -11.25 -0.63 -8.58
CA LEU A 2 -12.51 -0.35 -7.89
C LEU A 2 -12.49 1.02 -7.19
N GLY A 3 -11.30 1.48 -6.79
CA GLY A 3 -11.10 2.76 -6.13
C GLY A 3 -9.63 3.14 -6.06
N LYS A 4 -9.34 4.23 -5.35
CA LYS A 4 -8.00 4.78 -5.13
C LYS A 4 -7.77 4.94 -3.64
N ALA A 5 -6.55 4.67 -3.19
CA ALA A 5 -6.17 5.00 -1.83
C ALA A 5 -5.91 6.50 -1.70
N LYS A 6 -6.42 7.11 -0.63
CA LYS A 6 -6.17 8.50 -0.26
C LYS A 6 -5.44 8.52 1.07
N PHE A 7 -4.33 9.25 1.11
CA PHE A 7 -3.51 9.40 2.29
C PHE A 7 -3.73 10.78 2.92
N VAL A 8 -4.01 10.80 4.22
CA VAL A 8 -4.20 11.98 5.05
C VAL A 8 -3.01 12.07 6.00
N GLU A 9 -2.08 12.94 5.66
CA GLU A 9 -0.82 13.09 6.38
C GLU A 9 -1.02 13.43 7.86
N ASP A 10 -1.99 14.29 8.16
CA ASP A 10 -2.27 14.80 9.51
C ASP A 10 -2.77 13.73 10.49
N ASN A 11 -3.26 12.60 9.98
CA ASN A 11 -3.71 11.48 10.79
C ASN A 11 -2.60 10.44 11.01
N CYS A 12 -1.47 10.51 10.28
CA CYS A 12 -0.45 9.48 10.33
C CYS A 12 0.32 9.49 11.65
N ILE A 13 0.56 8.32 12.26
CA ILE A 13 1.36 8.19 13.50
C ILE A 13 2.82 8.59 13.30
N VAL A 14 3.33 8.50 12.07
CA VAL A 14 4.65 9.01 11.71
C VAL A 14 4.71 10.53 11.91
N LYS A 15 3.66 11.26 11.52
CA LYS A 15 3.60 12.71 11.69
C LYS A 15 3.22 13.11 13.11
N THR A 16 2.16 12.53 13.65
CA THR A 16 1.55 12.92 14.93
C THR A 16 2.34 12.45 16.16
N GLN A 17 2.85 11.22 16.13
CA GLN A 17 3.55 10.59 17.26
C GLN A 17 5.04 10.37 16.99
N LYS A 18 5.55 10.81 15.83
CA LYS A 18 6.98 10.66 15.44
C LYS A 18 7.49 9.22 15.55
N THR A 19 6.61 8.25 15.31
CA THR A 19 6.91 6.81 15.40
C THR A 19 6.96 6.20 14.00
N ASP A 20 7.98 5.39 13.74
CA ASP A 20 8.13 4.73 12.44
C ASP A 20 7.00 3.73 12.17
N CYS A 21 6.44 3.75 10.96
CA CYS A 21 5.31 2.91 10.57
C CYS A 21 5.30 2.65 9.06
N GLY A 22 5.27 1.38 8.67
CA GLY A 22 5.22 0.94 7.27
C GLY A 22 4.00 0.09 6.90
N ALA A 23 3.04 -0.09 7.81
CA ALA A 23 2.00 -1.12 7.71
C ALA A 23 1.20 -1.08 6.39
N CYS A 24 0.87 0.12 5.91
CA CYS A 24 0.12 0.31 4.67
C CYS A 24 0.89 -0.12 3.41
N SER A 25 2.21 0.09 3.36
CA SER A 25 3.08 -0.32 2.26
C SER A 25 3.34 -1.83 2.26
N GLU A 26 3.52 -2.41 3.45
CA GLU A 26 3.73 -3.85 3.62
C GLU A 26 2.54 -4.65 3.13
N HIS A 27 1.32 -4.23 3.51
CA HIS A 27 0.08 -4.91 3.15
C HIS A 27 -0.40 -4.59 1.72
N CYS A 28 0.25 -3.67 1.00
CA CYS A 28 -0.16 -3.34 -0.37
C CYS A 28 0.31 -4.43 -1.35
N PRO A 29 -0.59 -5.25 -1.93
CA PRO A 29 -0.19 -6.37 -2.80
C PRO A 29 0.38 -5.90 -4.14
N THR A 30 -0.07 -4.74 -4.64
CA THR A 30 0.40 -4.16 -5.91
C THR A 30 1.58 -3.20 -5.73
N LYS A 31 2.02 -2.99 -4.47
CA LYS A 31 3.00 -1.95 -4.11
C LYS A 31 2.66 -0.58 -4.70
N ALA A 32 1.37 -0.26 -4.72
CA ALA A 32 0.87 1.08 -5.05
C ALA A 32 1.15 2.09 -3.91
N VAL A 33 1.31 1.60 -2.68
CA VAL A 33 1.74 2.39 -1.53
C VAL A 33 3.21 2.10 -1.30
N HIS A 34 4.06 3.11 -1.35
CA HIS A 34 5.50 2.99 -1.10
C HIS A 34 5.93 4.01 -0.05
N MET A 35 7.02 3.71 0.67
CA MET A 35 7.53 4.59 1.71
C MET A 35 8.57 5.54 1.12
N ILE A 36 8.42 6.84 1.38
CA ILE A 36 9.38 7.87 0.98
C ILE A 36 10.03 8.51 2.21
N PRO A 37 11.28 9.00 2.12
CA PRO A 37 11.90 9.78 3.18
C PRO A 37 11.03 10.98 3.58
N TYR A 38 10.90 11.18 4.88
CA TYR A 38 10.21 12.32 5.47
C TYR A 38 11.19 13.05 6.41
N GLU A 39 10.75 13.45 7.60
CA GLU A 39 11.57 14.16 8.59
C GLU A 39 12.61 13.24 9.27
N GLY A 40 13.89 13.61 9.14
CA GLY A 40 14.99 12.92 9.81
C GLY A 40 15.16 11.50 9.30
N LYS A 41 14.87 10.51 10.17
CA LYS A 41 14.94 9.07 9.85
C LYS A 41 13.57 8.46 9.54
N LEU A 42 12.50 9.24 9.65
CA LEU A 42 11.15 8.75 9.45
C LEU A 42 10.81 8.67 7.97
N VAL A 43 9.95 7.73 7.63
CA VAL A 43 9.41 7.53 6.29
C VAL A 43 7.89 7.60 6.33
N ILE A 44 7.28 8.12 5.27
CA ILE A 44 5.82 8.29 5.16
C ILE A 44 5.32 7.62 3.87
N PRO A 45 4.09 7.09 3.82
CA PRO A 45 3.58 6.51 2.59
C PRO A 45 3.28 7.57 1.53
N GLU A 46 3.62 7.25 0.28
CA GLU A 46 3.15 7.92 -0.92
C GLU A 46 2.32 6.92 -1.73
N VAL A 47 1.20 7.37 -2.29
CA VAL A 47 0.26 6.54 -3.05
C VAL A 47 0.41 6.81 -4.55
N ARG A 48 0.70 5.75 -5.32
CA ARG A 48 0.69 5.75 -6.79
C ARG A 48 -0.65 5.22 -7.31
N ASP A 49 -1.57 6.14 -7.57
CA ASP A 49 -2.94 5.85 -8.01
C ASP A 49 -3.04 4.86 -9.19
N LYS A 50 -2.11 4.93 -10.15
CA LYS A 50 -2.09 4.07 -11.35
C LYS A 50 -1.95 2.57 -11.04
N TYR A 51 -1.31 2.22 -9.93
CA TYR A 51 -1.10 0.83 -9.50
C TYR A 51 -2.12 0.40 -8.43
N CYS A 52 -2.90 1.33 -7.90
CA CYS A 52 -3.86 1.05 -6.85
C CYS A 52 -5.10 0.38 -7.45
N ILE A 53 -5.50 -0.76 -6.88
CA ILE A 53 -6.71 -1.47 -7.32
C ILE A 53 -7.94 -1.15 -6.46
N GLY A 54 -7.75 -0.47 -5.32
CA GLY A 54 -8.82 -0.15 -4.36
C GLY A 54 -9.24 -1.34 -3.48
N CYS A 55 -8.29 -2.20 -3.07
CA CYS A 55 -8.59 -3.42 -2.29
C CYS A 55 -8.84 -3.20 -0.79
N GLY A 56 -8.49 -2.04 -0.22
CA GLY A 56 -8.70 -1.75 1.21
C GLY A 56 -7.69 -2.37 2.18
N ALA A 57 -6.72 -3.16 1.72
CA ALA A 57 -5.73 -3.78 2.60
C ALA A 57 -4.93 -2.76 3.43
N CYS A 58 -4.55 -1.63 2.83
CA CYS A 58 -3.83 -0.56 3.52
C CYS A 58 -4.69 0.17 4.56
N GLU A 59 -5.98 0.36 4.29
CA GLU A 59 -6.94 0.99 5.21
C GLU A 59 -7.17 0.10 6.44
N PHE A 60 -7.35 -1.21 6.22
CA PHE A 60 -7.49 -2.19 7.29
C PHE A 60 -6.24 -2.29 8.17
N ALA A 61 -5.05 -2.34 7.54
CA ALA A 61 -3.79 -2.45 8.25
C ALA A 61 -3.39 -1.19 9.03
N CYS A 62 -3.98 -0.04 8.72
CA CYS A 62 -3.65 1.22 9.38
C CYS A 62 -4.09 1.19 10.86
N PRO A 63 -3.18 1.33 11.84
CA PRO A 63 -3.52 1.21 13.26
C PRO A 63 -4.22 2.45 13.84
N VAL A 64 -4.25 3.55 13.09
CA VAL A 64 -4.79 4.83 13.56
C VAL A 64 -6.29 4.72 13.83
N THR A 65 -6.74 5.29 14.94
CA THR A 65 -8.14 5.41 15.34
C THR A 65 -8.37 6.79 15.97
N PRO A 66 -9.57 7.38 15.86
CA PRO A 66 -10.77 6.88 15.16
C PRO A 66 -10.72 7.10 13.64
N TYR A 67 -9.95 8.09 13.16
CA TYR A 67 -9.84 8.41 11.74
C TYR A 67 -8.58 7.79 11.15
N LYS A 68 -8.74 6.95 10.13
CA LYS A 68 -7.62 6.31 9.44
C LYS A 68 -6.75 7.35 8.74
N ALA A 69 -5.44 7.08 8.70
CA ALA A 69 -4.49 7.91 7.94
C ALA A 69 -4.51 7.60 6.43
N ILE A 70 -4.98 6.41 6.05
CA ILE A 70 -5.16 6.01 4.65
C ILE A 70 -6.51 5.31 4.51
N TYR A 71 -7.27 5.68 3.49
CA TYR A 71 -8.60 5.12 3.22
C TYR A 71 -8.82 4.93 1.72
N ILE A 72 -9.80 4.11 1.33
CA ILE A 72 -10.17 3.91 -0.07
C ILE A 72 -11.34 4.80 -0.46
N GLU A 73 -11.14 5.56 -1.53
CA GLU A 73 -12.20 6.26 -2.25
C GLU A 73 -12.62 5.42 -3.45
N GLY A 74 -13.88 4.99 -3.48
CA GLY A 74 -14.44 4.19 -4.56
C GLY A 74 -14.61 5.01 -5.85
N ASN A 75 -14.28 4.42 -6.99
CA ASN A 75 -14.56 5.05 -8.28
C ASN A 75 -16.03 4.80 -8.68
N SER A 76 -16.71 5.81 -9.21
CA SER A 76 -18.09 5.66 -9.70
C SER A 76 -18.21 4.68 -10.87
N VAL A 77 -17.11 4.48 -11.62
CA VAL A 77 -17.00 3.52 -12.71
C VAL A 77 -15.69 2.74 -12.53
N HIS A 78 -15.72 1.43 -12.75
CA HIS A 78 -14.51 0.62 -12.65
C HIS A 78 -13.52 0.98 -13.77
N LEU A 79 -12.26 1.19 -13.40
CA LEU A 79 -11.18 1.49 -14.35
C LEU A 79 -10.18 0.33 -14.43
N LEU A 80 -9.24 0.37 -15.37
CA LEU A 80 -8.10 -0.56 -15.39
C LEU A 80 -6.94 0.04 -14.62
N ALA A 81 -6.32 -0.76 -13.75
CA ALA A 81 -5.06 -0.39 -13.09
C ALA A 81 -3.89 -0.89 -13.94
N GLU A 82 -2.78 -0.17 -13.90
CA GLU A 82 -1.52 -0.59 -14.51
C GLU A 82 -0.83 -1.65 -13.65
N LYS A 83 -0.18 -2.63 -14.31
CA LYS A 83 0.68 -3.59 -13.62
C LYS A 83 1.97 -2.89 -13.21
N ASN A 84 2.32 -2.96 -11.93
CA ASN A 84 3.58 -2.44 -11.44
C ASN A 84 4.74 -3.34 -11.92
N THR A 85 5.48 -2.90 -12.94
CA THR A 85 6.63 -3.62 -13.51
C THR A 85 7.91 -3.49 -12.68
N GLU A 86 7.93 -2.59 -11.68
CA GLU A 86 9.05 -2.41 -10.76
C GLU A 86 9.15 -3.57 -9.75
N LEU A 87 8.07 -4.34 -9.58
CA LEU A 87 8.07 -5.57 -8.82
C LEU A 87 8.84 -6.64 -9.58
N LYS A 88 10.00 -7.04 -9.05
CA LYS A 88 10.77 -8.17 -9.59
C LYS A 88 9.86 -9.39 -9.63
N GLU A 89 9.77 -10.03 -10.79
CA GLU A 89 9.04 -11.28 -10.95
C GLU A 89 9.53 -12.28 -9.90
N GLN A 90 8.59 -12.81 -9.10
CA GLN A 90 8.89 -13.92 -8.21
C GLN A 90 9.53 -15.02 -9.06
N GLN A 91 10.67 -15.54 -8.60
CA GLN A 91 11.44 -16.56 -9.32
C GLN A 91 10.48 -17.63 -9.85
N LYS A 92 10.57 -17.98 -11.13
CA LYS A 92 9.85 -19.12 -11.71
C LYS A 92 10.17 -20.34 -10.84
N VAL A 93 9.23 -20.72 -9.98
CA VAL A 93 9.29 -21.98 -9.24
C VAL A 93 9.17 -23.07 -10.29
N ASP A 94 10.18 -23.92 -10.40
CA ASP A 94 10.12 -25.07 -11.31
C ASP A 94 9.14 -26.08 -10.72
N LEU A 95 7.92 -26.11 -11.28
CA LEU A 95 6.83 -26.99 -10.85
C LEU A 95 7.12 -28.48 -11.11
N LYS A 96 8.30 -28.83 -11.66
CA LYS A 96 8.72 -30.20 -11.96
C LYS A 96 9.36 -30.92 -10.78
N GLU A 97 9.85 -30.21 -9.77
CA GLU A 97 10.24 -30.86 -8.52
C GLU A 97 8.97 -31.13 -7.73
N GLU A 98 8.67 -32.40 -7.49
CA GLU A 98 7.56 -32.84 -6.65
C GLU A 98 7.64 -32.06 -5.34
N PHE A 99 6.60 -31.28 -5.07
CA PHE A 99 6.46 -30.55 -3.82
C PHE A 99 6.61 -31.58 -2.69
N PRO A 100 7.60 -31.44 -1.78
CA PRO A 100 8.00 -32.51 -0.89
C PRO A 100 6.92 -32.72 0.16
N PHE A 101 5.93 -33.56 -0.19
CA PHE A 101 5.21 -34.39 0.75
C PHE A 101 6.10 -35.57 1.12
#